data_AF-A0A4Q3CXD0-F1
#
_entry.id   AF-A0A4Q3CXD0-F1
#
_cell.length_a   1.000
_cell.length_b   1.000
_cell.length_c   1.000
_cell.angle_alpha   90.00
_cell.angle_beta   90.00
_cell.angle_gamma   90.00
#
_symmetry.space_group_name_H-M   'P 1'
#
loop_
_entity.id
_entity.type
_entity.pdbx_description
1 polymer ?
#
loop_
_entity_poly.entity_id
_entity_poly.type
_entity_poly.pdbx_seq_one_letter_code
_entity_poly.pdbx_strand_id
1 'polypeptide(L)'
;MIKKTILIWLCLVLCGLVAFSQDLNDAVVYIQSDKETPIYVKVEGQMMERYSKNYVVLGNLASGPLNLEILFQQNKYPNQKFVLNIPPSSQRSLVLKKTDQNQFALYDLNYGIYLNNGNRLEDDISGSDKEYQNTVLATNTTTPKAETLKEIPAEKPKKEKAVVQKVKKEQRVEEDIPEFTAPEAVQQQQEAEPAQASTEKPKKSKRSRADRAEGSAGDERFLDFEMDKKESNTGNSKSGTAKNTAPGSNSKCTEAASESQFDNFASLLNTSDDEEIKLGIVRKNAARYCFNTDQVRTIAMNFDSQSSRYEVARVLKAKVVDVDNYAKLSSLFNTNFLKERFKNEVVNK
;
A
#
# COMPACT_ATOMS: atom_id res chain seq x y z
N MET A 1 -20.20 55.55 -9.37
CA MET A 1 -20.14 54.24 -8.66
C MET A 1 -19.65 53.10 -9.55
N ILE A 2 -20.11 53.00 -10.81
CA ILE A 2 -19.82 51.91 -11.79
C ILE A 2 -18.35 51.41 -11.85
N LYS A 3 -17.34 52.29 -11.75
CA LYS A 3 -15.92 51.85 -11.77
C LYS A 3 -15.52 50.95 -10.59
N LYS A 4 -16.16 51.07 -9.42
CA LYS A 4 -15.86 50.24 -8.24
C LYS A 4 -16.49 48.85 -8.33
N THR A 5 -17.71 48.75 -8.88
CA THR A 5 -18.38 47.46 -9.09
C THR A 5 -17.69 46.60 -10.14
N ILE A 6 -17.15 47.22 -11.22
CA ILE A 6 -16.36 46.50 -12.23
C ILE A 6 -15.08 45.90 -11.63
N LEU A 7 -14.37 46.63 -10.76
CA LEU A 7 -13.16 46.13 -10.10
C LEU A 7 -13.43 44.93 -9.19
N ILE A 8 -14.54 44.97 -8.43
CA ILE A 8 -14.96 43.87 -7.54
C ILE A 8 -15.34 42.63 -8.36
N TRP A 9 -16.03 42.80 -9.49
CA TRP A 9 -16.39 41.70 -10.38
C TRP A 9 -15.16 41.09 -11.05
N LEU A 10 -14.19 41.90 -11.46
CA LEU A 10 -12.90 41.44 -12.00
C LEU A 10 -12.13 40.60 -10.97
N CYS A 11 -12.06 41.04 -9.71
CA CYS A 11 -11.42 40.25 -8.64
C CYS A 11 -12.15 38.93 -8.37
N LEU A 12 -13.49 38.91 -8.37
CA LEU A 12 -14.26 37.67 -8.17
C LEU A 12 -14.03 36.67 -9.32
N VAL A 13 -13.95 37.13 -10.57
CA VAL A 13 -13.60 36.27 -11.72
C VAL A 13 -12.16 35.75 -11.62
N LEU A 14 -11.20 36.60 -11.19
CA LEU A 14 -9.81 36.18 -11.00
C LEU A 14 -9.66 35.13 -9.89
N CYS A 15 -10.36 35.30 -8.75
CA CYS A 15 -10.36 34.34 -7.66
C CYS A 15 -11.04 33.01 -8.02
N GLY A 16 -12.02 33.01 -8.93
CA GLY A 16 -12.68 31.78 -9.41
C GLY A 16 -11.75 30.86 -10.22
N LEU A 17 -10.75 31.42 -10.91
CA LEU A 17 -9.83 30.64 -11.75
C LEU A 17 -8.76 29.87 -10.95
N VAL A 18 -8.43 30.31 -9.73
CA VAL A 18 -7.40 29.67 -8.88
C VAL A 18 -7.91 28.45 -8.13
N ALA A 19 -9.23 28.22 -8.09
CA ALA A 19 -9.86 27.13 -7.33
C ALA A 19 -9.80 25.75 -8.02
N PHE A 20 -9.23 25.65 -9.23
CA PHE A 20 -9.16 24.41 -10.01
C PHE A 20 -7.80 23.70 -9.96
N SER A 21 -6.80 24.24 -9.27
CA SER A 21 -5.57 23.50 -8.94
C SER A 21 -5.81 22.56 -7.76
N GLN A 22 -6.59 21.50 -8.00
CA GLN A 22 -6.52 20.32 -7.14
C GLN A 22 -5.17 19.66 -7.41
N ASP A 23 -4.32 19.62 -6.39
CA ASP A 23 -2.99 19.04 -6.47
C ASP A 23 -3.14 17.51 -6.56
N LEU A 24 -3.20 16.96 -7.77
CA LEU A 24 -3.40 15.52 -8.07
C LEU A 24 -2.21 14.63 -7.67
N ASN A 25 -1.28 15.19 -6.92
CA ASN A 25 -0.04 14.58 -6.45
C ASN A 25 -0.25 13.97 -5.06
N ASP A 26 -1.24 13.09 -4.91
CA ASP A 26 -1.54 12.38 -3.66
C ASP A 26 -1.23 10.87 -3.73
N ALA A 27 -0.64 10.41 -4.83
CA ALA A 27 -0.25 9.01 -4.99
C ALA A 27 0.95 8.63 -4.09
N VAL A 28 0.91 7.40 -3.57
CA VAL A 28 1.90 6.86 -2.61
C VAL A 28 2.40 5.49 -3.06
N VAL A 29 3.72 5.33 -3.20
CA VAL A 29 4.36 4.05 -3.51
C VAL A 29 5.21 3.59 -2.32
N TYR A 30 4.83 2.47 -1.72
CA TYR A 30 5.61 1.77 -0.70
C TYR A 30 6.53 0.74 -1.36
N ILE A 31 7.83 0.74 -1.02
CA ILE A 31 8.82 -0.22 -1.54
C ILE A 31 9.50 -0.89 -0.36
N GLN A 32 9.41 -2.23 -0.28
CA GLN A 32 10.03 -3.05 0.76
C GLN A 32 11.14 -3.94 0.19
N SER A 33 12.25 -4.09 0.93
CA SER A 33 13.29 -5.09 0.68
C SER A 33 13.41 -6.10 1.82
N ASP A 34 14.16 -7.18 1.58
CA ASP A 34 14.49 -8.17 2.61
C ASP A 34 15.40 -7.58 3.71
N LYS A 35 15.37 -8.18 4.90
CA LYS A 35 16.05 -7.66 6.10
C LYS A 35 17.58 -7.52 5.98
N GLU A 36 18.18 -8.26 5.04
CA GLU A 36 19.63 -8.34 4.81
C GLU A 36 20.14 -7.41 3.69
N THR A 37 19.23 -6.75 2.97
CA THR A 37 19.56 -5.94 1.79
C THR A 37 19.01 -4.52 1.95
N PRO A 38 19.73 -3.64 2.66
CA PRO A 38 19.35 -2.24 2.75
C PRO A 38 19.43 -1.56 1.38
N ILE A 39 18.35 -0.86 1.03
CA ILE A 39 18.20 -0.18 -0.25
C ILE A 39 18.14 1.34 -0.10
N TYR A 40 18.46 2.01 -1.20
CA TYR A 40 18.16 3.41 -1.47
C TYR A 40 17.40 3.47 -2.79
N VAL A 41 16.51 4.45 -2.93
CA VAL A 41 15.72 4.64 -4.15
C VAL A 41 16.01 6.03 -4.68
N LYS A 42 16.23 6.13 -5.99
CA LYS A 42 16.09 7.38 -6.73
C LYS A 42 14.80 7.40 -7.51
N VAL A 43 14.19 8.57 -7.59
CA VAL A 43 13.05 8.90 -8.44
C VAL A 43 13.53 9.98 -9.41
N GLU A 44 13.41 9.76 -10.72
CA GLU A 44 13.88 10.71 -11.76
C GLU A 44 15.33 11.21 -11.55
N GLY A 45 16.19 10.34 -11.01
CA GLY A 45 17.59 10.64 -10.68
C GLY A 45 17.82 11.36 -9.34
N GLN A 46 16.78 11.85 -8.67
CA GLN A 46 16.86 12.45 -7.33
C GLN A 46 16.84 11.36 -6.24
N MET A 47 17.73 11.46 -5.24
CA MET A 47 17.77 10.53 -4.10
C MET A 47 16.60 10.79 -3.16
N MET A 48 15.83 9.75 -2.83
CA MET A 48 14.69 9.86 -1.91
C MET A 48 15.10 9.66 -0.46
N GLU A 49 14.35 10.29 0.46
CA GLU A 49 14.57 10.10 1.89
C GLU A 49 14.25 8.66 2.32
N ARG A 50 15.13 8.08 3.15
CA ARG A 50 15.04 6.69 3.56
C ARG A 50 14.49 6.55 4.97
N TYR A 51 13.18 6.31 5.07
CA TYR A 51 12.45 6.05 6.32
C TYR A 51 13.04 4.91 7.15
N SER A 52 13.50 3.81 6.53
CA SER A 52 14.11 2.69 7.23
C SER A 52 15.13 1.94 6.37
N LYS A 53 15.96 1.10 6.97
CA LYS A 53 16.98 0.31 6.25
C LYS A 53 16.38 -0.49 5.08
N ASN A 54 15.18 -1.06 5.27
CA ASN A 54 14.60 -2.07 4.38
C ASN A 54 13.23 -1.65 3.80
N TYR A 55 12.84 -0.38 3.92
CA TYR A 55 11.68 0.14 3.20
C TYR A 55 11.81 1.64 2.93
N VAL A 56 11.18 2.07 1.83
CA VAL A 56 11.07 3.45 1.39
C VAL A 56 9.60 3.74 1.09
N VAL A 57 9.15 4.94 1.46
CA VAL A 57 7.82 5.44 1.11
C VAL A 57 8.04 6.62 0.17
N LEU A 58 7.44 6.57 -1.01
CA LEU A 58 7.43 7.65 -1.98
C LEU A 58 6.06 8.30 -1.91
N GLY A 59 5.98 9.50 -1.33
CA GLY A 59 4.75 10.28 -1.25
C GLY A 59 4.73 11.42 -2.26
N ASN A 60 3.56 12.03 -2.42
CA ASN A 60 3.31 13.18 -3.28
C ASN A 60 3.71 12.95 -4.75
N LEU A 61 3.45 11.75 -5.27
CA LEU A 61 3.81 11.37 -6.63
C LEU A 61 2.76 11.86 -7.63
N ALA A 62 3.23 12.39 -8.76
CA ALA A 62 2.37 12.71 -9.90
C ALA A 62 1.87 11.43 -10.59
N SER A 63 0.67 11.51 -11.16
CA SER A 63 0.14 10.46 -12.02
C SER A 63 0.90 10.38 -13.34
N GLY A 64 1.21 9.16 -13.79
CA GLY A 64 1.91 8.89 -15.06
C GLY A 64 3.15 8.01 -14.90
N PRO A 65 4.04 7.98 -15.92
CA PRO A 65 5.27 7.20 -15.87
C PRO A 65 6.26 7.75 -14.84
N LEU A 66 6.83 6.87 -14.02
CA LEU A 66 7.79 7.18 -12.97
C LEU A 66 9.03 6.29 -13.09
N ASN A 67 10.19 6.89 -13.34
CA ASN A 67 11.47 6.20 -13.41
C ASN A 67 12.07 6.03 -12.03
N LEU A 68 12.27 4.78 -11.61
CA LEU A 68 12.91 4.39 -10.36
C LEU A 68 14.28 3.76 -10.62
N GLU A 69 15.26 4.10 -9.78
CA GLU A 69 16.53 3.36 -9.68
C GLU A 69 16.73 2.91 -8.23
N ILE A 70 16.86 1.61 -8.02
CA ILE A 70 17.15 1.00 -6.72
C ILE A 70 18.65 0.74 -6.64
N LEU A 71 19.27 1.29 -5.60
CA LEU A 71 20.69 1.16 -5.28
C LEU A 71 20.86 0.39 -3.98
N PHE A 72 21.90 -0.44 -3.91
CA PHE A 72 22.18 -1.27 -2.73
C PHE A 72 23.33 -0.68 -1.93
N GLN A 73 23.24 -0.78 -0.60
CA GLN A 73 24.32 -0.34 0.28
C GLN A 73 25.64 -1.03 -0.10
N GLN A 74 26.75 -0.25 -0.09
CA GLN A 74 28.09 -0.69 -0.50
C GLN A 74 28.20 -1.22 -1.95
N ASN A 75 27.24 -0.91 -2.83
CA ASN A 75 27.15 -1.43 -4.20
C ASN A 75 27.21 -2.98 -4.27
N LYS A 76 26.68 -3.66 -3.24
CA LYS A 76 26.67 -5.13 -3.11
C LYS A 76 26.06 -5.85 -4.32
N TYR A 77 25.14 -5.18 -5.02
CA TYR A 77 24.52 -5.62 -6.27
C TYR A 77 24.45 -4.44 -7.24
N PRO A 78 24.40 -4.67 -8.56
CA PRO A 78 24.24 -3.60 -9.54
C PRO A 78 22.90 -2.89 -9.37
N ASN A 79 22.86 -1.59 -9.71
CA ASN A 79 21.63 -0.79 -9.70
C ASN A 79 20.56 -1.46 -10.57
N GLN A 80 19.31 -1.44 -10.09
CA GLN A 80 18.15 -1.98 -10.80
C GLN A 80 17.26 -0.81 -11.19
N LYS A 81 16.80 -0.76 -12.44
CA LYS A 81 15.97 0.33 -12.96
C LYS A 81 14.59 -0.20 -13.28
N PHE A 82 13.56 0.58 -12.94
CA PHE A 82 12.18 0.22 -13.17
C PHE A 82 11.41 1.44 -13.67
N VAL A 83 10.39 1.20 -14.49
CA VAL A 83 9.43 2.24 -14.90
C VAL A 83 8.06 1.82 -14.38
N LEU A 84 7.46 2.66 -13.54
CA LEU A 84 6.11 2.43 -13.03
C LEU A 84 5.10 3.32 -13.75
N ASN A 85 3.89 2.81 -14.00
CA ASN A 85 2.72 3.64 -14.28
C ASN A 85 2.03 3.97 -12.94
N ILE A 86 1.89 5.24 -12.59
CA ILE A 86 1.23 5.68 -11.36
C ILE A 86 -0.18 6.20 -11.70
N PRO A 87 -1.26 5.48 -11.36
CA PRO A 87 -2.61 6.02 -11.49
C PRO A 87 -2.82 7.23 -10.54
N PRO A 88 -3.74 8.14 -10.87
CA PRO A 88 -4.04 9.29 -10.01
C PRO A 88 -4.62 8.82 -8.67
N SER A 89 -4.24 9.50 -7.58
CA SER A 89 -4.74 9.24 -6.21
C SER A 89 -4.66 7.77 -5.78
N SER A 90 -3.57 7.09 -6.16
CA SER A 90 -3.38 5.66 -5.97
C SER A 90 -2.35 5.30 -4.91
N GLN A 91 -2.51 4.13 -4.30
CA GLN A 91 -1.50 3.54 -3.42
C GLN A 91 -1.01 2.22 -4.01
N ARG A 92 0.31 2.08 -4.17
CA ARG A 92 0.97 0.84 -4.62
C ARG A 92 1.95 0.34 -3.57
N SER A 93 2.03 -0.97 -3.40
CA SER A 93 2.88 -1.63 -2.43
C SER A 93 3.74 -2.68 -3.14
N LEU A 94 5.03 -2.40 -3.25
CA LEU A 94 5.99 -3.17 -4.03
C LEU A 94 6.97 -3.87 -3.09
N VAL A 95 7.26 -5.14 -3.37
CA VAL A 95 8.28 -5.92 -2.67
C VAL A 95 9.39 -6.28 -3.62
N LEU A 96 10.59 -5.83 -3.33
CA LEU A 96 11.80 -6.19 -4.06
C LEU A 96 12.10 -7.68 -3.79
N LYS A 97 12.01 -8.49 -4.84
CA LYS A 97 12.33 -9.92 -4.82
C LYS A 97 13.60 -10.19 -5.61
N LYS A 98 14.45 -11.06 -5.06
CA LYS A 98 15.65 -11.54 -5.73
C LYS A 98 15.27 -12.64 -6.72
N THR A 99 15.54 -12.42 -8.00
CA THR A 99 15.24 -13.38 -9.08
C THR A 99 16.44 -14.28 -9.34
N ASP A 100 17.63 -13.66 -9.48
CA ASP A 100 18.91 -14.35 -9.71
C ASP A 100 19.96 -13.88 -8.71
N GLN A 101 21.22 -14.32 -8.85
CA GLN A 101 22.33 -13.91 -7.98
C GLN A 101 22.50 -12.38 -7.87
N ASN A 102 22.30 -11.65 -8.99
CA ASN A 102 22.50 -10.19 -9.10
C ASN A 102 21.31 -9.43 -9.74
N GLN A 103 20.17 -10.09 -9.97
CA GLN A 103 18.97 -9.47 -10.55
C GLN A 103 17.80 -9.50 -9.56
N PHE A 104 17.03 -8.42 -9.55
CA PHE A 104 15.84 -8.28 -8.73
C PHE A 104 14.65 -7.84 -9.57
N ALA A 105 13.46 -8.24 -9.15
CA ALA A 105 12.19 -7.79 -9.68
C ALA A 105 11.38 -7.10 -8.58
N LEU A 106 10.55 -6.13 -8.95
CA LEU A 106 9.53 -5.57 -8.05
C LEU A 106 8.25 -6.39 -8.22
N TYR A 107 7.82 -7.05 -7.14
CA TYR A 107 6.52 -7.70 -7.07
C TYR A 107 5.48 -6.74 -6.49
N ASP A 108 4.44 -6.44 -7.26
CA ASP A 108 3.35 -5.56 -6.83
C ASP A 108 2.29 -6.36 -6.05
N LEU A 109 2.05 -5.99 -4.80
CA LEU A 109 1.07 -6.64 -3.92
C LEU A 109 -0.38 -6.27 -4.24
N ASN A 110 -0.62 -5.12 -4.87
CA ASN A 110 -1.94 -4.64 -5.25
C ASN A 110 -2.45 -5.32 -6.54
N TYR A 111 -1.56 -5.53 -7.51
CA TYR A 111 -1.89 -6.08 -8.84
C TYR A 111 -1.39 -7.51 -9.07
N GLY A 112 -0.48 -8.04 -8.24
CA GLY A 112 0.05 -9.41 -8.36
C GLY A 112 1.02 -9.62 -9.52
N ILE A 113 1.65 -8.54 -10.02
CA ILE A 113 2.54 -8.56 -11.19
C ILE A 113 4.02 -8.46 -10.79
N TYR A 114 4.90 -8.97 -11.64
CA TYR A 114 6.36 -8.82 -11.50
C TYR A 114 6.89 -7.85 -12.55
N LEU A 115 7.56 -6.79 -12.10
CA LEU A 115 8.30 -5.87 -12.95
C LEU A 115 9.79 -6.21 -12.87
N ASN A 116 10.36 -6.64 -14.00
CA ASN A 116 11.77 -7.02 -14.08
C ASN A 116 12.68 -5.78 -14.19
N ASN A 117 13.95 -5.94 -13.84
CA ASN A 117 14.95 -4.89 -14.05
C ASN A 117 15.02 -4.49 -15.54
N GLY A 118 14.90 -3.19 -15.81
CA GLY A 118 14.84 -2.65 -17.16
C GLY A 118 13.49 -2.81 -17.86
N ASN A 119 12.39 -3.02 -17.11
CA ASN A 119 11.04 -3.06 -17.69
C ASN A 119 10.69 -1.76 -18.43
N ARG A 120 9.78 -1.89 -19.38
CA ARG A 120 9.15 -0.74 -20.05
C ARG A 120 7.84 -0.37 -19.36
N LEU A 121 7.30 0.80 -19.70
CA LEU A 121 6.02 1.26 -19.17
C LEU A 121 4.86 0.32 -19.55
N GLU A 122 4.92 -0.31 -20.72
CA GLU A 122 3.86 -1.23 -21.18
C GLU A 122 3.81 -2.56 -20.42
N ASP A 123 4.90 -2.93 -19.73
CA ASP A 123 4.95 -4.13 -18.88
C ASP A 123 4.19 -3.92 -17.55
N ASP A 124 3.93 -2.67 -17.16
CA ASP A 124 3.24 -2.31 -15.93
C ASP A 124 1.75 -2.07 -16.17
N ILE A 125 1.00 -3.18 -16.21
CA ILE A 125 -0.45 -3.25 -16.49
C ILE A 125 -1.29 -2.68 -15.31
N SER A 126 -0.67 -2.05 -14.32
CA SER A 126 -1.36 -1.29 -13.27
C SER A 126 -2.27 -0.20 -13.85
N GLY A 127 -3.51 -0.16 -13.37
CA GLY A 127 -4.52 0.80 -13.85
C GLY A 127 -5.07 0.50 -15.25
N SER A 128 -5.26 -0.77 -15.63
CA SER A 128 -5.84 -1.19 -16.91
C SER A 128 -7.36 -0.93 -17.07
N ASP A 129 -7.82 0.25 -16.67
CA ASP A 129 -8.94 0.89 -17.34
C ASP A 129 -8.43 1.38 -18.70
N LYS A 130 -9.08 0.95 -19.79
CA LYS A 130 -8.63 1.19 -21.18
C LYS A 130 -8.58 2.68 -21.59
N GLU A 131 -8.99 3.57 -20.70
CA GLU A 131 -9.09 5.01 -20.89
C GLU A 131 -7.76 5.72 -20.60
N TYR A 132 -6.95 5.23 -19.64
CA TYR A 132 -5.70 5.88 -19.22
C TYR A 132 -4.52 5.64 -20.18
N GLN A 133 -4.52 4.53 -20.93
CA GLN A 133 -3.49 4.27 -21.95
C GLN A 133 -3.63 5.24 -23.15
N ASN A 134 -4.85 5.67 -23.48
CA ASN A 134 -5.08 6.56 -24.62
C ASN A 134 -4.61 8.00 -24.37
N THR A 135 -4.55 8.45 -23.11
CA THR A 135 -4.04 9.80 -22.77
C THR A 135 -2.50 9.82 -22.73
N VAL A 136 -1.83 8.77 -22.27
CA VAL A 136 -0.36 8.75 -22.16
C VAL A 136 0.34 8.56 -23.52
N LEU A 137 -0.24 7.79 -24.46
CA LEU A 137 0.32 7.69 -25.82
C LEU A 137 0.12 8.97 -26.66
N ALA A 138 -0.89 9.80 -26.35
CA ALA A 138 -1.16 11.03 -27.09
C ALA A 138 -0.08 12.11 -26.90
N THR A 139 0.53 12.18 -25.70
CA THR A 139 1.45 13.27 -25.33
C THR A 139 2.86 13.13 -25.92
N ASN A 140 3.26 11.94 -26.36
CA ASN A 140 4.60 11.67 -26.90
C ASN A 140 4.67 11.69 -28.44
N THR A 141 3.59 12.04 -29.14
CA THR A 141 3.57 12.11 -30.63
C THR A 141 3.71 13.54 -31.15
N THR A 142 4.74 14.26 -30.70
CA THR A 142 5.22 15.51 -31.32
C THR A 142 6.75 15.56 -31.38
N THR A 143 7.33 14.67 -32.18
CA THR A 143 8.74 14.80 -32.59
C THR A 143 8.89 15.93 -33.62
N PRO A 144 9.79 16.90 -33.44
CA PRO A 144 10.17 17.82 -34.51
C PRO A 144 10.82 17.05 -35.66
N LYS A 145 10.23 17.23 -36.85
CA LYS A 145 10.67 16.70 -38.15
C LYS A 145 12.19 16.83 -38.36
N ALA A 146 12.89 15.70 -38.48
CA ALA A 146 14.24 15.66 -39.03
C ALA A 146 14.17 15.78 -40.57
N GLU A 147 15.05 16.59 -41.16
CA GLU A 147 15.23 16.68 -42.61
C GLU A 147 16.54 16.03 -43.08
N THR A 148 16.42 15.27 -44.17
CA THR A 148 17.39 14.31 -44.70
C THR A 148 18.43 14.95 -45.60
N LEU A 149 19.70 14.48 -45.57
CA LEU A 149 20.63 14.64 -46.70
C LEU A 149 21.68 13.50 -46.81
N LYS A 150 21.27 12.45 -47.55
CA LYS A 150 21.99 11.61 -48.55
C LYS A 150 23.33 10.89 -48.24
N GLU A 151 23.37 9.63 -48.68
CA GLU A 151 24.55 8.79 -49.00
C GLU A 151 25.49 9.46 -50.05
N ILE A 152 26.72 9.00 -50.38
CA ILE A 152 27.27 7.64 -50.68
C ILE A 152 28.83 7.69 -50.63
N PRO A 153 29.62 6.65 -50.99
CA PRO A 153 29.74 5.25 -50.52
C PRO A 153 31.11 4.98 -49.80
N ALA A 154 31.35 3.73 -49.39
CA ALA A 154 32.62 3.27 -48.80
C ALA A 154 33.69 2.81 -49.83
N GLU A 155 34.96 2.99 -49.50
CA GLU A 155 36.11 2.32 -50.16
C GLU A 155 37.15 1.86 -49.12
N LYS A 156 37.80 0.71 -49.35
CA LYS A 156 38.91 0.10 -48.58
C LYS A 156 40.06 -0.23 -49.55
N PRO A 157 41.24 -0.71 -49.10
CA PRO A 157 42.20 -0.09 -48.18
C PRO A 157 43.64 -0.11 -48.77
N LYS A 158 44.58 0.72 -48.29
CA LYS A 158 46.02 0.51 -48.57
C LYS A 158 46.91 0.69 -47.32
N LYS A 159 47.98 -0.12 -47.28
CA LYS A 159 49.02 -0.18 -46.25
C LYS A 159 50.14 0.82 -46.60
N GLU A 160 50.90 1.32 -45.61
CA GLU A 160 52.35 1.06 -45.43
C GLU A 160 52.99 1.84 -44.23
N LYS A 161 53.52 1.06 -43.27
CA LYS A 161 54.64 1.21 -42.29
C LYS A 161 55.25 2.56 -41.83
N ALA A 162 55.55 2.55 -40.51
CA ALA A 162 56.71 3.17 -39.79
C ALA A 162 56.72 4.72 -39.67
N VAL A 163 57.27 5.36 -38.61
CA VAL A 163 58.53 5.12 -37.85
C VAL A 163 58.39 5.45 -36.34
N VAL A 164 59.38 5.01 -35.54
CA VAL A 164 59.51 5.06 -34.06
C VAL A 164 60.25 6.32 -33.53
N GLN A 165 59.81 6.88 -32.39
CA GLN A 165 60.58 7.46 -31.24
C GLN A 165 59.58 8.10 -30.23
N LYS A 166 59.53 7.90 -28.90
CA LYS A 166 60.48 7.67 -27.76
C LYS A 166 60.99 8.98 -27.11
N VAL A 167 61.28 8.93 -25.78
CA VAL A 167 61.67 10.03 -24.81
C VAL A 167 60.43 10.59 -24.04
N LYS A 168 60.20 10.43 -22.71
CA LYS A 168 60.97 10.59 -21.43
C LYS A 168 60.77 12.02 -20.84
N LYS A 169 60.00 12.24 -19.75
CA LYS A 169 60.25 12.10 -18.27
C LYS A 169 60.99 13.31 -17.64
N GLU A 170 60.73 13.55 -16.34
CA GLU A 170 61.21 14.63 -15.42
C GLU A 170 60.47 16.00 -15.60
N GLN A 171 60.12 16.83 -14.59
CA GLN A 171 60.11 16.68 -13.10
C GLN A 171 59.26 17.75 -12.32
N ARG A 172 58.48 17.32 -11.30
CA ARG A 172 58.31 17.86 -9.90
C ARG A 172 58.09 19.37 -9.60
N VAL A 173 56.88 19.70 -9.07
CA VAL A 173 56.55 20.53 -7.86
C VAL A 173 55.16 20.05 -7.38
N GLU A 174 54.76 19.84 -6.10
CA GLU A 174 55.41 19.82 -4.77
C GLU A 174 55.29 21.02 -3.80
N GLU A 175 54.10 21.16 -3.17
CA GLU A 175 53.81 21.72 -1.83
C GLU A 175 52.75 20.75 -1.21
N ASP A 176 52.94 20.13 -0.03
CA ASP A 176 52.66 20.62 1.35
C ASP A 176 51.16 20.98 1.56
N ILE A 177 50.38 20.52 2.58
CA ILE A 177 50.61 19.98 3.95
C ILE A 177 49.34 19.13 4.37
N PRO A 178 49.17 18.58 5.60
CA PRO A 178 49.86 17.47 6.28
C PRO A 178 49.05 16.16 6.39
N GLU A 179 49.78 15.09 6.73
CA GLU A 179 49.30 13.79 7.21
C GLU A 179 48.73 13.85 8.66
N PHE A 180 47.66 13.11 8.95
CA PHE A 180 47.04 13.06 10.29
C PHE A 180 47.15 11.64 10.89
N THR A 181 48.25 11.37 11.58
CA THR A 181 48.45 10.17 12.41
C THR A 181 48.29 10.49 13.90
N ALA A 182 47.77 9.51 14.65
CA ALA A 182 47.30 9.69 16.02
C ALA A 182 48.44 9.76 17.07
N PRO A 183 48.18 10.32 18.26
CA PRO A 183 48.93 10.00 19.47
C PRO A 183 48.28 8.83 20.25
N GLU A 184 49.13 7.93 20.72
CA GLU A 184 48.80 6.80 21.59
C GLU A 184 48.79 7.22 23.08
N ALA A 185 48.42 6.30 23.98
CA ALA A 185 48.13 6.57 25.39
C ALA A 185 49.36 6.88 26.27
N VAL A 186 49.10 7.51 27.42
CA VAL A 186 50.01 7.50 28.58
C VAL A 186 49.25 6.99 29.81
N GLN A 187 49.83 5.99 30.48
CA GLN A 187 49.41 5.49 31.78
C GLN A 187 50.17 6.22 32.91
N GLN A 188 49.60 6.26 34.11
CA GLN A 188 50.41 6.32 35.35
C GLN A 188 49.93 5.30 36.40
N GLN A 189 50.95 4.66 36.98
CA GLN A 189 51.04 3.74 38.12
C GLN A 189 50.79 4.47 39.47
N GLN A 190 50.60 3.89 40.67
CA GLN A 190 50.44 2.51 41.21
C GLN A 190 50.28 2.57 42.77
N GLU A 191 50.08 1.43 43.46
CA GLU A 191 50.42 1.17 44.90
C GLU A 191 49.41 1.61 46.01
N ALA A 192 49.03 0.83 47.06
CA ALA A 192 49.22 -0.60 47.43
C ALA A 192 48.11 -1.18 48.39
N GLU A 193 48.04 -2.52 48.36
CA GLU A 193 47.53 -3.63 49.24
C GLU A 193 47.55 -3.47 50.81
N PRO A 194 46.99 -4.36 51.70
CA PRO A 194 46.13 -5.59 51.61
C PRO A 194 44.84 -5.67 52.51
N ALA A 195 44.11 -6.79 52.35
CA ALA A 195 43.46 -7.67 53.37
C ALA A 195 41.93 -7.88 53.16
N GLN A 196 41.39 -9.00 52.67
CA GLN A 196 41.45 -10.45 53.01
C GLN A 196 40.08 -10.96 53.56
N ALA A 197 39.56 -12.03 52.93
CA ALA A 197 38.48 -12.94 53.41
C ALA A 197 37.05 -12.34 53.60
N SER A 198 35.94 -13.07 53.46
CA SER A 198 35.73 -14.53 53.30
C SER A 198 34.46 -14.89 52.48
N THR A 199 34.34 -16.17 52.14
CA THR A 199 33.12 -17.03 51.92
C THR A 199 31.70 -16.43 52.18
N GLU A 200 30.60 -16.84 51.53
CA GLU A 200 30.23 -18.16 50.98
C GLU A 200 29.00 -18.10 50.02
N LYS A 201 28.76 -19.15 49.22
CA LYS A 201 27.41 -19.51 48.65
C LYS A 201 26.66 -20.35 49.73
N PRO A 202 25.32 -20.69 49.70
CA PRO A 202 24.47 -20.87 48.50
C PRO A 202 22.92 -20.73 48.61
N LYS A 203 22.25 -20.95 47.45
CA LYS A 203 20.98 -21.69 47.22
C LYS A 203 19.58 -21.16 47.65
N LYS A 204 18.62 -21.55 46.78
CA LYS A 204 17.15 -21.35 46.79
C LYS A 204 16.40 -22.20 47.84
N SER A 205 15.32 -21.64 48.39
CA SER A 205 14.02 -22.29 48.71
C SER A 205 12.93 -21.20 48.60
N LYS A 206 11.65 -21.37 48.20
CA LYS A 206 10.60 -22.41 48.29
C LYS A 206 9.97 -22.61 49.69
N ARG A 207 8.95 -21.80 50.02
CA ARG A 207 7.71 -22.14 50.79
C ARG A 207 6.73 -20.95 50.82
N SER A 208 5.46 -21.13 50.41
CA SER A 208 4.22 -21.27 51.23
C SER A 208 3.87 -20.04 52.08
N ARG A 209 2.63 -19.62 52.35
CA ARG A 209 1.22 -19.92 52.00
C ARG A 209 0.41 -19.11 53.05
N ALA A 210 -0.81 -18.68 52.73
CA ALA A 210 -1.85 -18.19 53.65
C ALA A 210 -1.79 -16.71 54.14
N ASP A 211 -2.88 -16.02 53.80
CA ASP A 211 -3.75 -15.16 54.63
C ASP A 211 -3.21 -13.87 55.27
N ARG A 212 -3.58 -12.73 54.65
CA ARG A 212 -4.20 -11.60 55.37
C ARG A 212 -5.15 -10.82 54.45
N ALA A 213 -6.24 -10.32 55.01
CA ALA A 213 -7.33 -9.67 54.29
C ALA A 213 -7.30 -8.13 54.38
N GLU A 214 -8.18 -7.51 53.58
CA GLU A 214 -8.75 -6.15 53.66
C GLU A 214 -7.90 -4.92 53.25
N GLY A 215 -8.43 -4.16 52.28
CA GLY A 215 -8.51 -2.69 52.38
C GLY A 215 -8.13 -1.84 51.15
N SER A 216 -9.08 -1.02 50.67
CA SER A 216 -8.96 0.09 49.69
C SER A 216 -8.96 -0.32 48.19
N ALA A 217 -10.02 -0.14 47.39
CA ALA A 217 -10.82 1.06 47.04
C ALA A 217 -10.21 1.93 45.92
N GLY A 218 -11.03 2.19 44.87
CA GLY A 218 -10.66 2.78 43.57
C GLY A 218 -11.23 1.91 42.44
N ASP A 219 -12.54 1.93 42.16
CA ASP A 219 -13.26 2.94 41.34
C ASP A 219 -12.92 2.84 39.84
N GLU A 220 -13.36 1.74 39.22
CA GLU A 220 -13.40 1.54 37.76
C GLU A 220 -14.86 1.57 37.31
N ARG A 221 -15.21 2.52 36.44
CA ARG A 221 -16.59 2.70 35.95
C ARG A 221 -16.87 1.78 34.77
N PHE A 222 -17.46 0.63 35.03
CA PHE A 222 -18.16 -0.11 33.99
C PHE A 222 -19.48 0.59 33.66
N LEU A 223 -19.72 0.86 32.37
CA LEU A 223 -21.03 1.28 31.88
C LEU A 223 -21.89 0.03 31.66
N ASP A 224 -22.71 -0.31 32.65
CA ASP A 224 -23.85 -1.19 32.43
C ASP A 224 -24.79 -0.54 31.42
N PHE A 225 -25.10 -1.26 30.35
CA PHE A 225 -26.20 -0.91 29.44
C PHE A 225 -27.30 -1.95 29.62
N GLU A 226 -28.38 -1.54 30.30
CA GLU A 226 -29.49 -2.45 30.64
C GLU A 226 -30.11 -3.07 29.39
N MET A 227 -30.13 -4.41 29.36
CA MET A 227 -30.75 -5.20 28.31
C MET A 227 -32.20 -5.49 28.69
N ASP A 228 -33.11 -4.64 28.24
CA ASP A 228 -34.53 -4.69 28.61
C ASP A 228 -35.23 -5.90 27.96
N LYS A 229 -35.37 -6.98 28.74
CA LYS A 229 -35.90 -8.28 28.29
C LYS A 229 -37.42 -8.33 28.47
N LYS A 230 -38.19 -8.14 27.39
CA LYS A 230 -39.63 -8.46 27.35
C LYS A 230 -39.93 -9.68 26.51
N GLU A 231 -40.07 -10.81 27.19
CA GLU A 231 -40.77 -11.98 26.65
C GLU A 231 -42.30 -11.74 26.70
N SER A 232 -42.98 -12.03 25.60
CA SER A 232 -44.37 -12.53 25.65
C SER A 232 -44.55 -13.53 24.49
N ASN A 233 -45.35 -14.56 24.72
CA ASN A 233 -45.13 -15.87 24.12
C ASN A 233 -46.31 -16.33 23.23
N THR A 234 -46.00 -17.12 22.20
CA THR A 234 -46.88 -18.09 21.49
C THR A 234 -48.21 -17.63 20.86
N GLY A 235 -48.37 -17.88 19.55
CA GLY A 235 -49.66 -17.82 18.84
C GLY A 235 -49.59 -18.26 17.37
N ASN A 236 -49.76 -19.55 17.09
CA ASN A 236 -49.58 -20.18 15.76
C ASN A 236 -50.84 -20.14 14.88
N SER A 237 -50.79 -19.61 13.64
CA SER A 237 -51.45 -20.21 12.45
C SER A 237 -51.21 -19.53 11.10
N LYS A 238 -50.76 -20.35 10.13
CA LYS A 238 -51.09 -20.42 8.69
C LYS A 238 -51.65 -19.21 7.91
N SER A 239 -51.00 -19.01 6.75
CA SER A 239 -51.59 -18.75 5.41
C SER A 239 -52.08 -17.34 5.07
N GLY A 240 -51.30 -16.64 4.24
CA GLY A 240 -51.70 -15.39 3.60
C GLY A 240 -50.78 -15.03 2.43
N THR A 241 -51.02 -15.60 1.25
CA THR A 241 -50.28 -15.30 0.01
C THR A 241 -50.40 -13.83 -0.36
N ALA A 242 -49.28 -13.09 -0.34
CA ALA A 242 -49.18 -11.75 -0.93
C ALA A 242 -47.90 -11.63 -1.76
N LYS A 243 -48.02 -11.94 -3.06
CA LYS A 243 -46.99 -11.62 -4.06
C LYS A 243 -46.85 -10.09 -4.17
N ASN A 244 -45.77 -9.55 -3.64
CA ASN A 244 -45.21 -8.28 -4.13
C ASN A 244 -43.95 -8.60 -4.93
N THR A 245 -44.11 -8.71 -6.24
CA THR A 245 -43.03 -9.03 -7.18
C THR A 245 -42.94 -7.93 -8.23
N ALA A 246 -41.92 -7.05 -8.13
CA ALA A 246 -41.25 -6.31 -9.23
C ALA A 246 -40.47 -5.10 -8.66
N PRO A 247 -39.38 -4.63 -9.33
CA PRO A 247 -38.59 -5.28 -10.37
C PRO A 247 -37.05 -5.10 -10.18
N GLY A 248 -36.34 -6.15 -9.75
CA GLY A 248 -34.87 -6.07 -9.61
C GLY A 248 -34.13 -7.41 -9.44
N SER A 249 -34.79 -8.56 -9.64
CA SER A 249 -34.22 -9.86 -9.27
C SER A 249 -33.14 -10.34 -10.24
N ASN A 250 -31.88 -10.28 -9.81
CA ASN A 250 -30.80 -11.04 -10.42
C ASN A 250 -31.10 -12.55 -10.29
N SER A 251 -31.07 -13.27 -11.42
CA SER A 251 -31.87 -14.47 -11.70
C SER A 251 -31.46 -15.78 -11.00
N LYS A 252 -30.85 -15.73 -9.80
CA LYS A 252 -30.36 -16.91 -9.06
C LYS A 252 -30.73 -16.98 -7.57
N CYS A 253 -31.40 -15.96 -7.02
CA CYS A 253 -31.79 -15.94 -5.60
C CYS A 253 -33.27 -15.61 -5.45
N THR A 254 -34.05 -16.59 -4.97
CA THR A 254 -35.51 -16.49 -4.81
C THR A 254 -35.93 -16.30 -3.36
N GLU A 255 -35.13 -16.79 -2.42
CA GLU A 255 -35.36 -16.77 -0.98
C GLU A 255 -34.02 -16.56 -0.27
N ALA A 256 -34.01 -15.86 0.86
CA ALA A 256 -32.81 -15.60 1.64
C ALA A 256 -32.50 -16.78 2.57
N ALA A 257 -31.23 -16.90 2.99
CA ALA A 257 -30.81 -17.92 3.95
C ALA A 257 -31.62 -17.81 5.24
N SER A 258 -32.12 -18.96 5.72
CA SER A 258 -32.82 -19.02 7.01
C SER A 258 -31.88 -18.60 8.15
N GLU A 259 -32.44 -18.14 9.27
CA GLU A 259 -31.69 -17.74 10.47
C GLU A 259 -30.65 -18.80 10.87
N SER A 260 -31.06 -20.07 10.94
CA SER A 260 -30.16 -21.20 11.19
C SER A 260 -29.04 -21.38 10.15
N GLN A 261 -29.26 -21.09 8.86
CA GLN A 261 -28.21 -21.15 7.83
C GLN A 261 -27.25 -19.97 7.96
N PHE A 262 -27.79 -18.80 8.30
CA PHE A 262 -27.03 -17.59 8.55
C PHE A 262 -26.12 -17.72 9.79
N ASP A 263 -26.62 -18.30 10.88
CA ASP A 263 -25.85 -18.52 12.11
C ASP A 263 -24.71 -19.53 11.93
N ASN A 264 -24.95 -20.60 11.16
CA ASN A 264 -23.92 -21.54 10.75
C ASN A 264 -22.84 -20.86 9.88
N PHE A 265 -23.23 -19.87 9.06
CA PHE A 265 -22.27 -19.08 8.28
C PHE A 265 -21.51 -18.05 9.13
N ALA A 266 -22.18 -17.38 10.07
CA ALA A 266 -21.55 -16.43 10.99
C ALA A 266 -20.56 -17.11 11.95
N SER A 267 -20.88 -18.30 12.48
CA SER A 267 -19.96 -19.07 13.32
C SER A 267 -18.72 -19.56 12.54
N LEU A 268 -18.84 -19.88 11.25
CA LEU A 268 -17.69 -20.14 10.39
C LEU A 268 -16.77 -18.92 10.26
N LEU A 269 -17.32 -17.70 10.13
CA LEU A 269 -16.50 -16.47 10.09
C LEU A 269 -15.82 -16.18 11.42
N ASN A 270 -16.46 -16.51 12.54
CA ASN A 270 -15.92 -16.34 13.90
C ASN A 270 -14.97 -17.47 14.33
N THR A 271 -14.65 -18.42 13.43
CA THR A 271 -13.67 -19.49 13.70
C THR A 271 -12.22 -19.01 13.58
N SER A 272 -11.98 -17.88 12.91
CA SER A 272 -10.65 -17.31 12.68
C SER A 272 -10.68 -15.78 12.75
N ASP A 273 -9.76 -15.16 13.47
CA ASP A 273 -9.70 -13.69 13.58
C ASP A 273 -9.08 -13.01 12.34
N ASP A 274 -8.27 -13.73 11.57
CA ASP A 274 -7.60 -13.25 10.35
C ASP A 274 -8.60 -12.86 9.24
N GLU A 275 -8.55 -11.60 8.80
CA GLU A 275 -9.49 -11.06 7.80
C GLU A 275 -9.39 -11.71 6.42
N GLU A 276 -8.20 -12.16 5.98
CA GLU A 276 -8.05 -12.80 4.66
C GLU A 276 -8.60 -14.23 4.71
N ILE A 277 -8.44 -14.93 5.83
CA ILE A 277 -9.11 -16.23 6.06
C ILE A 277 -10.63 -16.03 6.08
N LYS A 278 -11.15 -15.04 6.82
CA LYS A 278 -12.59 -14.68 6.81
C LYS A 278 -13.09 -14.36 5.40
N LEU A 279 -12.39 -13.51 4.63
CA LEU A 279 -12.73 -13.20 3.23
C LEU A 279 -12.70 -14.46 2.34
N GLY A 280 -11.74 -15.35 2.56
CA GLY A 280 -11.69 -16.66 1.92
C GLY A 280 -12.92 -17.53 2.20
N ILE A 281 -13.43 -17.52 3.44
CA ILE A 281 -14.67 -18.22 3.84
C ILE A 281 -15.89 -17.59 3.15
N VAL A 282 -15.98 -16.25 3.09
CA VAL A 282 -17.04 -15.54 2.35
C VAL A 282 -17.02 -15.93 0.88
N ARG A 283 -15.88 -15.78 0.19
CA ARG A 283 -15.75 -16.10 -1.25
C ARG A 283 -16.11 -17.56 -1.57
N LYS A 284 -15.73 -18.51 -0.72
CA LYS A 284 -16.04 -19.95 -0.89
C LYS A 284 -17.52 -20.29 -0.69
N ASN A 285 -18.22 -19.62 0.24
CA ASN A 285 -19.60 -19.95 0.60
C ASN A 285 -20.65 -19.03 -0.04
N ALA A 286 -20.26 -17.87 -0.56
CA ALA A 286 -21.14 -16.95 -1.30
C ALA A 286 -21.91 -17.65 -2.43
N ALA A 287 -21.32 -18.66 -3.08
CA ALA A 287 -21.99 -19.44 -4.12
C ALA A 287 -23.21 -20.24 -3.61
N ARG A 288 -23.23 -20.64 -2.33
CA ARG A 288 -24.16 -21.62 -1.73
C ARG A 288 -25.41 -21.00 -1.11
N TYR A 289 -25.31 -19.76 -0.66
CA TYR A 289 -26.38 -19.07 0.06
C TYR A 289 -26.83 -17.83 -0.72
N CYS A 290 -28.07 -17.41 -0.45
CA CYS A 290 -28.62 -16.13 -0.87
C CYS A 290 -28.86 -15.29 0.39
N PHE A 291 -28.68 -13.98 0.32
CA PHE A 291 -28.70 -13.11 1.51
C PHE A 291 -29.67 -11.94 1.32
N ASN A 292 -30.22 -11.44 2.41
CA ASN A 292 -30.81 -10.09 2.44
C ASN A 292 -29.70 -9.04 2.64
N THR A 293 -29.99 -7.80 2.25
CA THR A 293 -29.09 -6.66 2.40
C THR A 293 -28.65 -6.48 3.85
N ASP A 294 -29.55 -6.65 4.82
CA ASP A 294 -29.21 -6.55 6.25
C ASP A 294 -28.34 -7.73 6.73
N GLN A 295 -28.53 -8.94 6.21
CA GLN A 295 -27.62 -10.07 6.46
C GLN A 295 -26.21 -9.77 5.91
N VAL A 296 -26.10 -9.19 4.71
CA VAL A 296 -24.81 -8.72 4.16
C VAL A 296 -24.19 -7.63 5.02
N ARG A 297 -24.99 -6.70 5.58
CA ARG A 297 -24.51 -5.69 6.54
C ARG A 297 -23.86 -6.36 7.76
N THR A 298 -24.55 -7.32 8.37
CA THR A 298 -24.05 -8.05 9.54
C THR A 298 -22.79 -8.84 9.21
N ILE A 299 -22.73 -9.53 8.06
CA ILE A 299 -21.51 -10.23 7.61
C ILE A 299 -20.33 -9.25 7.46
N ALA A 300 -20.55 -8.11 6.82
CA ALA A 300 -19.50 -7.10 6.68
C ALA A 300 -19.03 -6.54 8.04
N MET A 301 -19.93 -6.37 9.01
CA MET A 301 -19.57 -5.90 10.36
C MET A 301 -18.65 -6.84 11.15
N ASN A 302 -18.45 -8.10 10.72
CA ASN A 302 -17.47 -9.04 11.32
C ASN A 302 -16.01 -8.79 10.87
N PHE A 303 -15.79 -7.74 10.07
CA PHE A 303 -14.49 -7.27 9.60
C PHE A 303 -14.21 -5.87 10.14
N ASP A 304 -12.96 -5.60 10.52
CA ASP A 304 -12.53 -4.32 11.10
C ASP A 304 -12.16 -3.33 9.99
N SER A 305 -11.50 -3.81 8.93
CA SER A 305 -11.09 -3.01 7.78
C SER A 305 -12.28 -2.64 6.89
N GLN A 306 -12.37 -1.35 6.54
CA GLN A 306 -13.35 -0.87 5.55
C GLN A 306 -13.13 -1.47 4.16
N SER A 307 -11.88 -1.83 3.80
CA SER A 307 -11.57 -2.52 2.54
C SER A 307 -12.16 -3.93 2.53
N SER A 308 -12.05 -4.64 3.66
CA SER A 308 -12.62 -5.98 3.83
C SER A 308 -14.15 -5.94 3.81
N ARG A 309 -14.78 -4.94 4.47
CA ARG A 309 -16.22 -4.64 4.36
C ARG A 309 -16.68 -4.40 2.92
N TYR A 310 -15.88 -3.67 2.15
CA TYR A 310 -16.16 -3.37 0.74
C TYR A 310 -16.10 -4.64 -0.11
N GLU A 311 -15.07 -5.47 0.09
CA GLU A 311 -14.92 -6.75 -0.61
C GLU A 311 -16.04 -7.73 -0.30
N VAL A 312 -16.49 -7.83 0.96
CA VAL A 312 -17.67 -8.62 1.34
C VAL A 312 -18.90 -8.18 0.55
N ALA A 313 -19.17 -6.88 0.50
CA ALA A 313 -20.32 -6.36 -0.23
C ALA A 313 -20.18 -6.65 -1.74
N ARG A 314 -19.02 -6.32 -2.34
CA ARG A 314 -18.73 -6.58 -3.76
C ARG A 314 -18.93 -8.05 -4.16
N VAL A 315 -18.49 -9.00 -3.31
CA VAL A 315 -18.63 -10.44 -3.54
C VAL A 315 -20.08 -10.91 -3.36
N LEU A 316 -20.81 -10.39 -2.37
CA LEU A 316 -22.16 -10.85 -2.05
C LEU A 316 -23.28 -10.18 -2.88
N LYS A 317 -23.03 -9.05 -3.56
CA LYS A 317 -24.00 -8.35 -4.43
C LYS A 317 -24.77 -9.27 -5.38
N ALA A 318 -24.09 -10.21 -6.04
CA ALA A 318 -24.68 -11.15 -7.01
C ALA A 318 -25.59 -12.23 -6.37
N LYS A 319 -25.70 -12.22 -5.04
CA LYS A 319 -26.38 -13.23 -4.20
C LYS A 319 -27.41 -12.61 -3.26
N VAL A 320 -27.77 -11.35 -3.52
CA VAL A 320 -28.76 -10.62 -2.72
C VAL A 320 -30.15 -10.78 -3.32
N VAL A 321 -31.14 -11.00 -2.45
CA VAL A 321 -32.56 -11.11 -2.84
C VAL A 321 -33.16 -9.72 -3.05
N ASP A 322 -32.94 -8.79 -2.12
CA ASP A 322 -33.50 -7.44 -2.10
C ASP A 322 -32.53 -6.39 -2.67
N VAL A 323 -32.15 -6.57 -3.95
CA VAL A 323 -31.14 -5.74 -4.66
C VAL A 323 -31.42 -4.24 -4.57
N ASP A 324 -32.69 -3.82 -4.49
CA ASP A 324 -33.11 -2.42 -4.39
C ASP A 324 -32.66 -1.75 -3.07
N ASN A 325 -32.59 -2.52 -1.97
CA ASN A 325 -32.11 -2.02 -0.69
C ASN A 325 -30.59 -1.86 -0.64
N TYR A 326 -29.86 -2.47 -1.58
CA TYR A 326 -28.41 -2.65 -1.49
C TYR A 326 -27.60 -1.35 -1.38
N ALA A 327 -28.12 -0.25 -1.93
CA ALA A 327 -27.55 1.09 -1.79
C ALA A 327 -27.40 1.54 -0.32
N LYS A 328 -28.24 1.02 0.60
CA LYS A 328 -28.19 1.29 2.05
C LYS A 328 -26.93 0.73 2.72
N LEU A 329 -26.13 -0.09 2.05
CA LEU A 329 -24.83 -0.56 2.55
C LEU A 329 -23.71 0.48 2.39
N SER A 330 -23.95 1.58 1.67
CA SER A 330 -23.03 2.72 1.64
C SER A 330 -22.72 3.30 3.04
N SER A 331 -23.61 3.08 4.02
CA SER A 331 -23.41 3.47 5.42
C SER A 331 -22.37 2.61 6.18
N LEU A 332 -21.89 1.50 5.59
CA LEU A 332 -20.78 0.70 6.16
C LEU A 332 -19.42 1.39 6.02
N PHE A 333 -19.33 2.38 5.13
CA PHE A 333 -18.10 3.09 4.79
C PHE A 333 -18.13 4.49 5.38
N ASN A 334 -17.06 4.87 6.06
CA ASN A 334 -16.90 6.19 6.66
C ASN A 334 -16.39 7.19 5.61
N THR A 335 -15.46 6.76 4.74
CA THR A 335 -14.82 7.63 3.73
C THR A 335 -15.72 7.84 2.51
N ASN A 336 -15.70 9.05 1.94
CA ASN A 336 -16.49 9.35 0.74
C ASN A 336 -16.00 8.58 -0.48
N PHE A 337 -14.68 8.38 -0.61
CA PHE A 337 -14.07 7.53 -1.64
C PHE A 337 -14.72 6.14 -1.72
N LEU A 338 -14.83 5.42 -0.59
CA LEU A 338 -15.45 4.09 -0.59
C LEU A 338 -16.96 4.12 -0.83
N LYS A 339 -17.68 5.17 -0.40
CA LYS A 339 -19.11 5.35 -0.70
C LYS A 339 -19.36 5.53 -2.21
N GLU A 340 -18.58 6.40 -2.85
CA GLU A 340 -18.67 6.66 -4.29
C GLU A 340 -18.25 5.43 -5.09
N ARG A 341 -17.13 4.80 -4.71
CA ARG A 341 -16.66 3.56 -5.31
C ARG A 341 -17.70 2.44 -5.21
N PHE A 342 -18.32 2.25 -4.04
CA PHE A 342 -19.39 1.28 -3.84
C PHE A 342 -20.61 1.57 -4.72
N LYS A 343 -21.03 2.83 -4.79
CA LYS A 343 -22.13 3.25 -5.67
C LYS A 343 -21.83 2.93 -7.13
N ASN A 344 -20.64 3.28 -7.61
CA ASN A 344 -20.27 3.16 -9.02
C ASN A 344 -19.90 1.73 -9.45
N GLU A 345 -19.18 0.97 -8.62
CA GLU A 345 -18.70 -0.39 -8.96
C GLU A 345 -19.63 -1.52 -8.52
N VAL A 346 -20.51 -1.31 -7.54
CA VAL A 346 -21.29 -2.40 -6.89
C VAL A 346 -22.80 -2.15 -6.88
N VAL A 347 -23.25 -0.89 -6.85
CA VAL A 347 -24.69 -0.58 -6.96
C VAL A 347 -25.11 -0.45 -8.43
N ASN A 348 -24.31 0.23 -9.24
CA ASN A 348 -24.59 0.55 -10.65
C ASN A 348 -24.09 -0.51 -11.66
N LYS A 349 -23.49 -1.62 -11.20
CA LYS A 349 -23.18 -2.82 -11.99
C LYS A 349 -24.12 -3.96 -11.62
#